data_AF-A0A0V1AG36-F1
#
_entry.id   AF-A0A0V1AG36-F1
#
_cell.length_a   1.000
_cell.length_b   1.000
_cell.length_c   1.000
_cell.angle_alpha   90.00
_cell.angle_beta   90.00
_cell.angle_gamma   90.00
#
_symmetry.space_group_name_H-M   'P 1'
#
loop_
_entity.id
_entity.type
_entity.pdbx_description
1 polymer ?
#
loop_
_entity_poly.entity_id
_entity_poly.type
_entity_poly.pdbx_seq_one_letter_code
_entity_poly.pdbx_strand_id
1 'polypeptide(L)'
;MAEMQMSTRILKEPLGFIRILEFPMVLLAFATTAGYSATLDVKYKCTGIDNVFSFSWFYPFDLTNTAVSNDLCKQEGGSISIFGEGAVSQSQFFVCTGVLSFLYIIGVLYVYLFQLEKYESDHRWPLLASSPSCCSSTTDFVVTAVLAVFWFIASCAWASGVNVIKGLTDFSMIKNMFVNSVNPCKDKESCHFTPHWNYAALNVSLIAGFACFFLFASNLWFIWKETEWFKSRQTPNVASGQTAGGYPAAADVLPR
;
A
#
# COMPACT_ATOMS: atom_id res chain seq x y z
N MET A 1 9.43 16.26 -34.81
CA MET A 1 8.78 15.21 -34.03
C MET A 1 9.89 14.41 -33.39
N ALA A 2 10.12 14.57 -32.09
CA ALA A 2 11.13 13.78 -31.39
C ALA A 2 10.65 12.33 -31.38
N GLU A 3 11.45 11.42 -31.94
CA GLU A 3 11.17 10.00 -31.83
C GLU A 3 11.25 9.60 -30.36
N MET A 4 10.15 9.06 -29.85
CA MET A 4 10.04 8.55 -28.49
C MET A 4 10.83 7.24 -28.39
N GLN A 5 12.14 7.33 -28.14
CA GLN A 5 13.01 6.17 -27.97
C GLN A 5 12.81 5.57 -26.56
N MET A 6 12.01 4.52 -26.46
CA MET A 6 11.79 3.80 -25.20
C MET A 6 13.02 2.95 -24.85
N SER A 7 13.85 3.44 -23.93
CA SER A 7 15.02 2.68 -23.45
C SER A 7 14.63 1.63 -22.41
N THR A 8 14.29 0.42 -22.88
CA THR A 8 13.96 -0.75 -22.02
C THR A 8 15.16 -1.33 -21.27
N ARG A 9 16.36 -0.79 -21.49
CA ARG A 9 17.62 -1.27 -20.90
C ARG A 9 17.65 -1.05 -19.38
N ILE A 10 16.98 -0.01 -18.88
CA ILE A 10 16.86 0.31 -17.45
C ILE A 10 15.89 -0.62 -16.71
N LEU A 11 14.89 -1.20 -17.39
CA LEU A 11 14.00 -2.21 -16.78
C LEU A 11 14.74 -3.52 -16.47
N LYS A 12 15.91 -3.75 -17.09
CA LYS A 12 16.79 -4.89 -16.81
C LYS A 12 17.73 -4.64 -15.62
N GLU A 13 17.82 -3.42 -15.12
CA GLU A 13 18.55 -3.14 -13.88
C GLU A 13 17.73 -3.63 -12.68
N PRO A 14 18.39 -4.11 -11.60
CA PRO A 14 17.70 -4.65 -10.44
C PRO A 14 16.72 -3.66 -9.81
N LEU A 15 16.97 -2.36 -9.96
CA LEU A 15 16.14 -1.27 -9.45
C LEU A 15 14.84 -1.09 -10.24
N GLY A 16 14.86 -1.26 -11.57
CA GLY A 16 13.67 -1.21 -12.41
C GLY A 16 12.81 -2.47 -12.23
N PHE A 17 13.45 -3.63 -12.14
CA PHE A 17 12.77 -4.92 -12.01
C PHE A 17 11.93 -5.02 -10.73
N ILE A 18 12.45 -4.57 -9.59
CA ILE A 18 11.70 -4.63 -8.33
C ILE A 18 10.46 -3.73 -8.33
N ARG A 19 10.52 -2.57 -9.00
CA ARG A 19 9.36 -1.67 -9.18
C ARG A 19 8.25 -2.29 -10.02
N ILE A 20 8.61 -3.10 -11.03
CA ILE A 20 7.65 -3.88 -11.83
C ILE A 20 6.95 -4.93 -10.98
N LEU A 21 7.63 -5.52 -9.99
CA LEU A 21 7.03 -6.47 -9.05
C LEU A 21 6.19 -5.79 -7.96
N GLU A 22 6.60 -4.61 -7.49
CA GLU A 22 5.85 -3.82 -6.52
C GLU A 22 4.49 -3.39 -7.06
N PHE A 23 4.41 -3.00 -8.35
CA PHE A 23 3.18 -2.52 -8.98
C PHE A 23 1.97 -3.46 -8.84
N PRO A 24 2.01 -4.73 -9.31
CA PRO A 24 0.88 -5.65 -9.20
C PRO A 24 0.60 -6.05 -7.75
N MET A 25 1.63 -6.09 -6.88
CA MET A 25 1.45 -6.46 -5.47
C MET A 25 0.71 -5.37 -4.69
N VAL A 26 1.09 -4.11 -4.88
CA VAL A 26 0.41 -2.96 -4.30
C VAL A 26 -1.04 -2.90 -4.78
N LEU A 27 -1.26 -3.07 -6.09
CA LEU A 27 -2.59 -3.12 -6.69
C LEU A 27 -3.44 -4.22 -6.06
N LEU A 28 -2.89 -5.43 -5.95
CA LEU A 28 -3.58 -6.56 -5.35
C LEU A 28 -3.92 -6.31 -3.87
N ALA A 29 -3.02 -5.71 -3.09
CA ALA A 29 -3.24 -5.41 -1.67
C ALA A 29 -4.42 -4.45 -1.46
N PHE A 30 -4.41 -3.26 -2.08
CA PHE A 30 -5.49 -2.29 -1.85
C PHE A 30 -6.79 -2.67 -2.57
N ALA A 31 -6.72 -3.26 -3.77
CA ALA A 31 -7.92 -3.63 -4.52
C ALA A 31 -8.68 -4.78 -3.87
N THR A 32 -7.99 -5.76 -3.27
CA THR A 32 -8.66 -6.85 -2.52
C THR A 32 -9.34 -6.34 -1.25
N THR A 33 -8.80 -5.29 -0.62
CA THR A 33 -9.41 -4.66 0.56
C THR A 33 -10.61 -3.78 0.18
N ALA A 34 -10.44 -2.90 -0.81
CA ALA A 34 -11.47 -1.96 -1.26
C ALA A 34 -12.61 -2.64 -2.04
N GLY A 35 -12.30 -3.70 -2.79
CA GLY A 35 -13.27 -4.48 -3.55
C GLY A 35 -13.97 -5.58 -2.76
N TYR A 36 -13.67 -5.73 -1.47
CA TYR A 36 -14.34 -6.71 -0.63
C TYR A 36 -15.78 -6.27 -0.33
N SER A 37 -16.72 -7.18 -0.59
CA SER A 37 -18.12 -7.06 -0.20
C SER A 37 -18.60 -8.38 0.34
N ALA A 38 -19.40 -8.33 1.40
CA ALA A 38 -19.99 -9.47 2.05
C ALA A 38 -21.46 -9.18 2.36
N THR A 39 -22.31 -10.20 2.19
CA THR A 39 -23.75 -10.06 2.40
C THR A 39 -24.29 -11.21 3.25
N LEU A 40 -25.15 -10.89 4.21
CA LEU A 40 -25.93 -11.83 4.98
C LEU A 40 -27.41 -11.67 4.61
N ASP A 41 -28.02 -12.75 4.13
CA ASP A 41 -29.46 -12.77 3.89
C ASP A 41 -30.16 -13.46 5.07
N VAL A 42 -31.07 -12.73 5.71
CA VAL A 42 -31.93 -13.23 6.78
C VAL A 42 -33.33 -13.38 6.21
N LYS A 43 -33.76 -14.63 6.01
CA LYS A 43 -35.14 -14.94 5.62
C LYS A 43 -35.98 -15.05 6.88
N TYR A 44 -37.07 -14.32 6.96
CA TYR A 44 -37.95 -14.29 8.14
C TYR A 44 -39.42 -14.36 7.74
N LYS A 45 -40.23 -14.98 8.59
CA LYS A 45 -41.68 -15.11 8.39
C LYS A 45 -42.44 -14.11 9.24
N CYS A 46 -43.17 -13.19 8.60
CA CYS A 46 -44.14 -12.31 9.27
C CYS A 46 -45.54 -12.73 8.84
N THR A 47 -46.37 -13.19 9.78
CA THR A 47 -47.80 -13.49 9.52
C THR A 47 -48.03 -14.42 8.31
N GLY A 48 -47.10 -15.36 8.06
CA GLY A 48 -47.15 -16.31 6.94
C GLY A 48 -46.55 -15.83 5.61
N ILE A 49 -46.05 -14.59 5.54
CA ILE A 49 -45.33 -14.05 4.37
C ILE A 49 -43.83 -14.21 4.59
N ASP A 50 -43.16 -14.83 3.63
CA ASP A 50 -41.70 -14.93 3.57
C ASP A 50 -41.10 -13.59 3.13
N ASN A 51 -40.32 -12.95 4.00
CA ASN A 51 -39.57 -11.74 3.71
C ASN A 51 -38.07 -12.00 3.81
N VAL A 52 -37.27 -11.17 3.14
CA VAL A 52 -35.80 -11.27 3.15
C VAL A 52 -35.22 -9.93 3.56
N PHE A 53 -34.40 -9.94 4.60
CA PHE A 53 -33.58 -8.82 5.03
C PHE A 53 -32.14 -9.10 4.64
N SER A 54 -31.59 -8.33 3.70
CA SER A 54 -30.21 -8.44 3.27
C SER A 54 -29.36 -7.40 3.98
N PHE A 55 -28.31 -7.86 4.62
CA PHE A 55 -27.34 -7.04 5.34
C PHE A 55 -25.99 -7.14 4.63
N SER A 56 -25.48 -6.05 4.07
CA SER A 56 -24.18 -6.05 3.41
C SER A 56 -23.18 -5.13 4.09
N TRP A 57 -21.92 -5.56 4.13
CA TRP A 57 -20.80 -4.74 4.60
C TRP A 57 -19.67 -4.79 3.59
N PHE A 58 -19.07 -3.63 3.39
CA PHE A 58 -18.03 -3.37 2.39
C PHE A 58 -17.10 -2.29 2.94
N TYR A 59 -15.98 -2.04 2.27
CA TYR A 59 -15.05 -0.96 2.65
C TYR A 59 -15.79 0.40 2.78
N PRO A 60 -15.66 1.15 3.90
CA PRO A 60 -14.61 1.08 4.92
C PRO A 60 -14.96 0.22 6.14
N PHE A 61 -15.86 -0.76 6.05
CA PHE A 61 -16.23 -1.66 7.14
C PHE A 61 -16.82 -0.95 8.37
N ASP A 62 -17.63 0.09 8.14
CA ASP A 62 -18.41 0.73 9.21
C ASP A 62 -19.65 -0.11 9.52
N LEU A 63 -19.58 -0.85 10.62
CA LEU A 63 -20.70 -1.65 11.13
C LEU A 63 -21.52 -0.88 12.18
N THR A 64 -21.04 0.28 12.65
CA THR A 64 -21.63 1.04 13.75
C THR A 64 -23.02 1.59 13.41
N ASN A 65 -23.20 2.02 12.14
CA ASN A 65 -24.43 2.64 11.65
C ASN A 65 -25.46 1.63 11.13
N THR A 66 -25.21 0.34 11.28
CA THR A 66 -26.11 -0.71 10.81
C THR A 66 -27.14 -1.04 11.87
N ALA A 67 -27.99 -0.06 12.13
CA ALA A 67 -29.06 -0.19 13.11
C ALA A 67 -30.15 -1.10 12.54
N VAL A 68 -30.36 -2.24 13.17
CA VAL A 68 -31.42 -3.19 12.78
C VAL A 68 -32.65 -2.89 13.63
N SER A 69 -33.82 -2.82 12.99
CA SER A 69 -35.09 -2.67 13.72
C SER A 69 -35.26 -3.83 14.70
N ASN A 70 -35.65 -3.53 15.94
CA ASN A 70 -35.93 -4.52 16.97
C ASN A 70 -37.06 -5.50 16.59
N ASP A 71 -37.93 -5.10 15.67
CA ASP A 71 -39.00 -5.90 15.09
C ASP A 71 -38.98 -5.74 13.56
N LEU A 72 -38.62 -6.81 12.84
CA LEU A 72 -38.59 -6.82 11.38
C LEU A 72 -40.00 -6.82 10.75
N CYS A 73 -41.04 -7.13 11.54
CA CYS A 73 -42.44 -7.14 11.10
C CYS A 73 -43.16 -5.81 11.38
N LYS A 74 -42.58 -4.90 12.18
CA LYS A 74 -43.16 -3.58 12.48
C LYS A 74 -42.22 -2.46 12.06
N GLN A 75 -42.72 -1.52 11.26
CA GLN A 75 -41.91 -0.37 10.82
C GLN A 75 -41.59 0.64 11.93
N GLU A 76 -42.28 0.59 13.08
CA GLU A 76 -42.09 1.48 14.24
C GLU A 76 -41.30 0.83 15.39
N GLY A 77 -40.34 -0.01 15.05
CA GLY A 77 -39.41 -0.58 16.00
C GLY A 77 -38.26 0.37 16.34
N GLY A 78 -37.87 0.46 17.61
CA GLY A 78 -36.60 1.09 17.98
C GLY A 78 -35.43 0.39 17.29
N SER A 79 -34.42 1.15 16.85
CA SER A 79 -33.25 0.59 16.19
C SER A 79 -32.21 0.16 17.20
N ILE A 80 -31.62 -1.02 16.99
CA ILE A 80 -30.55 -1.57 17.84
C ILE A 80 -29.27 -1.56 17.00
N SER A 81 -28.20 -0.95 17.52
CA SER A 81 -26.86 -1.13 16.96
C SER A 81 -26.36 -2.53 17.33
N ILE A 82 -26.44 -3.44 16.37
CA ILE A 82 -26.05 -4.85 16.56
C ILE A 82 -24.53 -5.02 16.52
N PHE A 83 -23.81 -4.07 15.93
CA PHE A 83 -22.38 -4.19 15.72
C PHE A 83 -21.61 -3.08 16.43
N GLY A 84 -20.42 -3.43 16.93
CA GLY A 84 -19.46 -2.47 17.47
C GLY A 84 -18.74 -1.69 16.37
N GLU A 85 -17.80 -0.85 16.80
CA GLU A 85 -16.89 -0.13 15.90
C GLU A 85 -16.14 -1.14 15.02
N GLY A 86 -16.36 -1.07 13.71
CA GLY A 86 -15.71 -1.94 12.74
C GLY A 86 -14.24 -1.57 12.51
N ALA A 87 -13.68 -1.97 11.38
CA ALA A 87 -12.27 -1.72 11.05
C ALA A 87 -12.07 -0.50 10.12
N VAL A 88 -12.74 0.61 10.42
CA VAL A 88 -12.79 1.81 9.55
C VAL A 88 -11.43 2.46 9.41
N SER A 89 -10.82 2.84 10.54
CA SER A 89 -9.51 3.49 10.54
C SER A 89 -8.42 2.60 9.95
N GLN A 90 -8.42 1.31 10.30
CA GLN A 90 -7.38 0.36 9.87
C GLN A 90 -7.44 0.10 8.37
N SER A 91 -8.65 -0.12 7.83
CA SER A 91 -8.84 -0.34 6.39
C SER A 91 -8.49 0.91 5.58
N GLN A 92 -8.91 2.09 6.03
CA GLN A 92 -8.63 3.35 5.35
C GLN A 92 -7.14 3.66 5.31
N PHE A 93 -6.42 3.45 6.41
CA PHE A 93 -4.98 3.65 6.46
C PHE A 93 -4.24 2.68 5.53
N PHE A 94 -4.67 1.41 5.46
CA PHE A 94 -4.11 0.40 4.56
C PHE A 94 -4.33 0.75 3.08
N VAL A 95 -5.56 1.10 2.70
CA VAL A 95 -5.88 1.49 1.32
C VAL A 95 -5.19 2.79 0.94
N CYS A 96 -5.13 3.78 1.83
CA CYS A 96 -4.41 5.04 1.59
C CYS A 96 -2.92 4.80 1.31
N THR A 97 -2.27 3.97 2.14
CA THR A 97 -0.86 3.58 1.94
C THR A 97 -0.65 2.89 0.60
N GLY A 98 -1.59 2.02 0.20
CA GLY A 98 -1.59 1.35 -1.10
C GLY A 98 -1.72 2.32 -2.28
N VAL A 99 -2.67 3.24 -2.24
CA VAL A 99 -2.90 4.24 -3.31
C VAL A 99 -1.70 5.19 -3.45
N LEU A 100 -1.14 5.67 -2.33
CA LEU A 100 0.06 6.51 -2.35
C LEU A 100 1.27 5.78 -2.95
N SER A 101 1.44 4.50 -2.59
CA SER A 101 2.51 3.66 -3.15
C SER A 101 2.31 3.42 -4.65
N PHE A 102 1.07 3.18 -5.08
CA PHE A 102 0.74 2.98 -6.50
C PHE A 102 1.05 4.22 -7.34
N LEU A 103 0.65 5.41 -6.88
CA LEU A 103 0.96 6.67 -7.54
C LEU A 103 2.46 6.95 -7.56
N TYR A 104 3.18 6.63 -6.48
CA TYR A 104 4.63 6.76 -6.41
C TYR A 104 5.33 5.89 -7.45
N ILE A 105 4.96 4.60 -7.56
CA ILE A 105 5.57 3.67 -8.53
C ILE A 105 5.33 4.16 -9.97
N ILE A 106 4.11 4.60 -10.29
CA ILE A 106 3.81 5.17 -11.63
C ILE A 106 4.64 6.43 -11.88
N GLY A 107 4.71 7.35 -10.91
CA GLY A 107 5.48 8.59 -11.04
C GLY A 107 6.96 8.33 -11.30
N VAL A 108 7.56 7.41 -10.54
CA VAL A 108 8.96 7.02 -10.70
C VAL A 108 9.20 6.32 -12.03
N LEU A 109 8.33 5.39 -12.44
CA LEU A 109 8.41 4.75 -13.75
C LEU A 109 8.30 5.76 -14.90
N TYR A 110 7.42 6.76 -14.78
CA TYR A 110 7.30 7.84 -15.74
C TYR A 110 8.61 8.64 -15.84
N VAL A 111 9.19 9.07 -14.71
CA VAL A 111 10.46 9.80 -14.70
C VAL A 111 11.58 8.99 -15.35
N TYR A 112 11.69 7.70 -15.03
CA TYR A 112 12.70 6.83 -15.63
C TYR A 112 12.50 6.61 -17.13
N LEU A 113 11.27 6.59 -17.65
CA LEU A 113 11.04 6.39 -19.09
C LEU A 113 11.24 7.66 -19.92
N PHE A 114 10.94 8.85 -19.38
CA PHE A 114 10.87 10.09 -20.17
C PHE A 114 12.00 11.09 -19.94
N GLN A 115 12.77 11.00 -18.85
CA GLN A 115 13.79 12.02 -18.50
C GLN A 115 15.24 11.52 -18.59
N LEU A 116 15.48 10.31 -19.09
CA LEU A 116 16.83 9.74 -19.16
C LEU A 116 17.76 10.48 -20.14
N GLU A 117 17.25 10.92 -21.30
CA GLU A 117 18.05 11.67 -22.30
C GLU A 117 18.58 13.01 -21.78
N LYS A 118 17.94 13.58 -20.75
CA LYS A 118 18.33 14.84 -20.13
C LYS A 118 19.38 14.67 -19.02
N TYR A 119 19.58 13.45 -18.54
CA TYR A 119 20.53 13.14 -17.48
C TYR A 119 21.94 12.87 -18.03
N GLU A 120 22.02 12.34 -19.25
CA GLU A 120 23.29 11.98 -19.89
C GLU A 120 23.98 13.17 -20.60
N SER A 121 23.22 14.23 -20.92
CA SER A 121 23.66 15.31 -21.81
C SER A 121 24.24 16.55 -21.11
N ASP A 122 24.02 16.77 -19.81
CA ASP A 122 24.45 18.01 -19.13
C ASP A 122 25.15 17.75 -17.78
N HIS A 123 26.48 17.78 -17.77
CA HIS A 123 27.32 17.82 -16.56
C HIS A 123 27.32 19.20 -15.86
N ARG A 124 26.38 20.10 -16.19
CA ARG A 124 26.46 21.53 -15.85
C ARG A 124 25.31 22.10 -15.03
N TRP A 125 24.36 21.29 -14.56
CA TRP A 125 23.24 21.79 -13.74
C TRP A 125 23.17 21.41 -12.26
N PRO A 126 24.16 21.81 -11.43
CA PRO A 126 23.98 21.87 -9.97
C PRO A 126 23.12 23.07 -9.50
N LEU A 127 22.69 23.99 -10.38
CA LEU A 127 22.12 25.29 -9.98
C LEU A 127 20.65 25.55 -10.36
N LEU A 128 19.98 24.58 -11.00
CA LEU A 128 18.52 24.58 -11.17
C LEU A 128 17.83 23.62 -10.19
N ALA A 129 18.37 23.56 -8.98
CA ALA A 129 17.85 22.85 -7.81
C ALA A 129 16.59 23.54 -7.20
N SER A 130 15.73 24.12 -8.03
CA SER A 130 14.45 24.71 -7.63
C SER A 130 13.23 23.96 -8.18
N SER A 131 13.43 22.78 -8.77
CA SER A 131 12.35 21.82 -9.06
C SER A 131 12.84 20.38 -8.78
N PRO A 132 12.02 19.50 -8.19
CA PRO A 132 12.43 18.45 -7.24
C PRO A 132 12.97 17.18 -7.92
N SER A 133 14.05 17.28 -8.69
CA SER A 133 14.55 16.15 -9.49
C SER A 133 16.08 15.96 -9.48
N CYS A 134 16.86 16.91 -8.94
CA CYS A 134 18.33 16.75 -8.86
C CYS A 134 18.84 15.97 -7.64
N CYS A 135 17.99 15.71 -6.63
CA CYS A 135 18.27 14.76 -5.55
C CYS A 135 17.61 13.38 -5.79
N SER A 136 17.38 12.96 -7.04
CA SER A 136 16.52 11.81 -7.37
C SER A 136 16.84 10.56 -6.54
N SER A 137 18.11 10.16 -6.42
CA SER A 137 18.49 8.97 -5.64
C SER A 137 18.24 9.10 -4.12
N THR A 138 18.56 10.25 -3.51
CA THR A 138 18.37 10.45 -2.06
C THR A 138 16.90 10.64 -1.71
N THR A 139 16.13 11.35 -2.55
CA THR A 139 14.69 11.51 -2.37
C THR A 139 13.97 10.17 -2.56
N ASP A 140 14.34 9.38 -3.57
CA ASP A 140 13.78 8.04 -3.78
C ASP A 140 14.08 7.12 -2.61
N PHE A 141 15.28 7.21 -2.02
CA PHE A 141 15.62 6.48 -0.80
C PHE A 141 14.71 6.86 0.38
N VAL A 142 14.56 8.15 0.67
CA VAL A 142 13.74 8.63 1.79
C VAL A 142 12.27 8.28 1.59
N VAL A 143 11.71 8.51 0.40
CA VAL A 143 10.30 8.21 0.10
C VAL A 143 10.05 6.70 0.17
N THR A 144 10.92 5.88 -0.42
CA THR A 144 10.78 4.41 -0.34
C THR A 144 10.89 3.93 1.11
N ALA A 145 11.76 4.54 1.93
CA ALA A 145 11.89 4.21 3.35
C ALA A 145 10.63 4.54 4.15
N VAL A 146 10.04 5.72 3.93
CA VAL A 146 8.76 6.10 4.55
C VAL A 146 7.65 5.14 4.12
N LEU A 147 7.57 4.80 2.83
CA LEU A 147 6.58 3.86 2.31
C LEU A 147 6.77 2.45 2.90
N ALA A 148 8.00 1.98 3.08
CA ALA A 148 8.26 0.69 3.73
C ALA A 148 7.72 0.67 5.17
N VAL A 149 8.00 1.72 5.95
CA VAL A 149 7.48 1.84 7.33
C VAL A 149 5.96 1.94 7.33
N PHE A 150 5.36 2.70 6.42
CA PHE A 150 3.91 2.81 6.30
C PHE A 150 3.28 1.46 5.95
N TRP A 151 3.85 0.70 5.01
CA TRP A 151 3.38 -0.65 4.69
C TRP A 151 3.43 -1.58 5.89
N PHE A 152 4.48 -1.51 6.70
CA PHE A 152 4.59 -2.31 7.92
C PHE A 152 3.49 -1.96 8.93
N ILE A 153 3.37 -0.68 9.30
CA ILE A 153 2.37 -0.22 10.28
C ILE A 153 0.96 -0.49 9.75
N ALA A 154 0.71 -0.23 8.46
CA ALA A 154 -0.57 -0.45 7.83
C ALA A 154 -0.95 -1.93 7.80
N SER A 155 -0.01 -2.83 7.49
CA SER A 155 -0.27 -4.27 7.49
C SER A 155 -0.56 -4.80 8.89
N CYS A 156 0.15 -4.32 9.92
CA CYS A 156 -0.12 -4.66 11.32
C CYS A 156 -1.49 -4.14 11.77
N ALA A 157 -1.82 -2.87 11.47
CA ALA A 157 -3.12 -2.29 11.78
C ALA A 157 -4.24 -3.05 11.05
N TRP A 158 -4.04 -3.39 9.78
CA TRP A 158 -5.02 -4.11 9.00
C TRP A 158 -5.21 -5.55 9.47
N ALA A 159 -4.15 -6.24 9.88
CA ALA A 159 -4.26 -7.56 10.51
C ALA A 159 -5.15 -7.54 11.76
N SER A 160 -5.00 -6.52 12.60
CA SER A 160 -5.90 -6.29 13.74
C SER A 160 -7.33 -5.99 13.28
N GLY A 161 -7.51 -5.15 12.26
CA GLY A 161 -8.81 -4.80 11.70
C GLY A 161 -9.56 -6.01 11.14
N VAL A 162 -8.88 -6.87 10.37
CA VAL A 162 -9.45 -8.12 9.85
C VAL A 162 -9.87 -9.07 10.99
N ASN A 163 -9.11 -9.12 12.07
CA ASN A 163 -9.49 -9.93 13.24
C ASN A 163 -10.75 -9.39 13.92
N VAL A 164 -10.89 -8.07 14.05
CA VAL A 164 -12.12 -7.43 14.55
C VAL A 164 -13.30 -7.74 13.64
N ILE A 165 -13.15 -7.62 12.32
CA ILE A 165 -14.20 -7.97 11.35
C ILE A 165 -14.62 -9.43 11.53
N LYS A 166 -13.67 -10.39 11.59
CA LYS A 166 -13.98 -11.81 11.78
C LYS A 166 -14.70 -12.07 13.10
N GLY A 167 -14.30 -11.40 14.17
CA GLY A 167 -14.95 -11.53 15.48
C GLY A 167 -16.39 -11.02 15.47
N LEU A 168 -16.63 -9.83 14.90
CA LEU A 168 -17.96 -9.23 14.81
C LEU A 168 -18.87 -9.93 13.81
N THR A 169 -18.30 -10.48 12.73
CA THR A 169 -19.04 -11.14 11.65
C THR A 169 -19.09 -12.66 11.78
N ASP A 170 -18.71 -13.20 12.93
CA ASP A 170 -18.86 -14.63 13.21
C ASP A 170 -20.36 -15.00 13.12
N PHE A 171 -20.65 -15.98 12.28
CA PHE A 171 -22.00 -16.48 12.06
C PHE A 171 -22.69 -16.88 13.37
N SER A 172 -21.95 -17.46 14.31
CA SER A 172 -22.51 -17.88 15.61
C SER A 172 -22.89 -16.67 16.46
N MET A 173 -22.06 -15.62 16.45
CA MET A 173 -22.31 -14.39 17.21
C MET A 173 -23.51 -13.63 16.62
N ILE A 174 -23.53 -13.44 15.31
CA ILE A 174 -24.65 -12.79 14.62
C ILE A 174 -25.94 -13.55 14.87
N LYS A 175 -25.95 -14.87 14.67
CA LYS A 175 -27.14 -15.70 14.88
C LYS A 175 -27.67 -15.58 16.30
N ASN A 176 -26.80 -15.67 17.31
CA ASN A 176 -27.20 -15.55 18.70
C ASN A 176 -27.76 -14.14 19.00
N MET A 177 -27.17 -13.10 18.42
CA MET A 177 -27.63 -11.73 18.64
C MET A 177 -29.00 -11.48 17.99
N PHE A 178 -29.22 -11.94 16.75
CA PHE A 178 -30.54 -11.84 16.10
C PHE A 178 -31.61 -12.63 16.85
N VAL A 179 -31.30 -13.85 17.32
CA VAL A 179 -32.25 -14.66 18.10
C VAL A 179 -32.62 -13.99 19.43
N ASN A 180 -31.68 -13.33 20.09
CA ASN A 180 -31.94 -12.71 21.39
C ASN A 180 -32.60 -11.33 21.29
N SER A 181 -32.27 -10.57 20.25
CA SER A 181 -32.58 -9.13 20.18
C SER A 181 -33.60 -8.73 19.10
N VAL A 182 -33.90 -9.61 18.12
CA VAL A 182 -34.75 -9.26 16.97
C VAL A 182 -35.99 -10.17 16.91
N ASN A 183 -37.17 -9.56 16.85
CA ASN A 183 -38.43 -10.26 16.56
C ASN A 183 -38.66 -10.29 15.02
N PRO A 184 -39.12 -11.40 14.41
CA PRO A 184 -39.64 -12.66 14.96
C PRO A 184 -38.58 -13.73 15.26
N CYS A 185 -37.28 -13.44 15.09
CA CYS A 185 -36.20 -14.43 15.15
C CYS A 185 -35.94 -15.06 16.53
N LYS A 186 -36.66 -14.64 17.58
CA LYS A 186 -36.68 -15.31 18.89
C LYS A 186 -37.12 -16.77 18.78
N ASP A 187 -38.06 -17.05 17.88
CA ASP A 187 -38.44 -18.41 17.55
C ASP A 187 -37.42 -19.00 16.57
N LYS A 188 -36.68 -20.03 16.99
CA LYS A 188 -35.55 -20.58 16.21
C LYS A 188 -35.92 -21.07 14.80
N GLU A 189 -37.20 -21.36 14.54
CA GLU A 189 -37.71 -21.83 13.25
C GLU A 189 -38.25 -20.71 12.35
N SER A 190 -38.39 -19.48 12.86
CA SER A 190 -38.96 -18.36 12.10
C SER A 190 -37.95 -17.65 11.20
N CYS A 191 -36.65 -17.77 11.51
CA CYS A 191 -35.56 -17.10 10.78
C CYS A 191 -34.50 -18.07 10.27
N HIS A 192 -34.19 -17.98 8.98
CA HIS A 192 -33.11 -18.71 8.32
C HIS A 192 -32.01 -17.74 7.86
N PHE A 193 -30.78 -18.01 8.29
CA PHE A 193 -29.62 -17.17 7.99
C PHE A 193 -28.80 -17.82 6.88
N THR A 194 -28.59 -17.10 5.77
CA THR A 194 -27.78 -17.56 4.64
C THR A 194 -26.56 -16.66 4.49
N PRO A 195 -25.37 -17.12 4.94
CA PRO A 195 -24.17 -16.32 4.85
C PRO A 195 -23.56 -16.36 3.44
N HIS A 196 -23.41 -15.20 2.80
CA HIS A 196 -22.75 -15.04 1.51
C HIS A 196 -21.44 -14.26 1.67
N TRP A 197 -20.48 -14.83 2.40
CA TRP A 197 -19.14 -14.26 2.53
C TRP A 197 -18.05 -15.31 2.74
N ASN A 198 -16.83 -14.95 2.37
CA ASN A 198 -15.62 -15.66 2.74
C ASN A 198 -14.56 -14.66 3.17
N TYR A 199 -13.65 -15.05 4.06
CA TYR A 199 -12.55 -14.18 4.47
C TYR A 199 -11.31 -14.31 3.58
N ALA A 200 -11.42 -14.97 2.42
CA ALA A 200 -10.27 -15.29 1.59
C ALA A 200 -9.63 -14.02 1.02
N ALA A 201 -10.42 -13.12 0.45
CA ALA A 201 -9.92 -11.85 -0.07
C ALA A 201 -9.28 -10.98 1.02
N LEU A 202 -9.87 -10.94 2.22
CA LEU A 202 -9.29 -10.29 3.40
C LEU A 202 -7.93 -10.90 3.78
N ASN A 203 -7.83 -12.23 3.83
CA ASN A 203 -6.55 -12.90 4.12
C ASN A 203 -5.50 -12.67 3.03
N VAL A 204 -5.89 -12.69 1.76
CA VAL A 204 -5.01 -12.38 0.63
C VAL A 204 -4.48 -10.96 0.74
N SER A 205 -5.31 -9.99 1.13
CA SER A 205 -4.88 -8.61 1.34
C SER A 205 -3.82 -8.48 2.43
N LEU A 206 -3.89 -9.28 3.51
CA LEU A 206 -2.87 -9.31 4.56
C LEU A 206 -1.54 -9.83 4.04
N ILE A 207 -1.55 -10.96 3.33
CA ILE A 207 -0.35 -11.55 2.75
C ILE A 207 0.29 -10.57 1.76
N ALA A 208 -0.52 -9.94 0.91
CA ALA A 208 -0.07 -8.94 -0.05
C ALA A 208 0.51 -7.70 0.62
N GLY A 209 -0.10 -7.22 1.71
CA GLY A 209 0.41 -6.09 2.49
C GLY A 209 1.80 -6.34 3.07
N PHE A 210 1.99 -7.50 3.73
CA PHE A 210 3.30 -7.88 4.24
C PHE A 210 4.31 -8.14 3.11
N ALA A 211 3.89 -8.72 1.99
CA ALA A 211 4.75 -8.87 0.82
C ALA A 211 5.20 -7.51 0.27
N CYS A 212 4.31 -6.50 0.23
CA CYS A 212 4.67 -5.14 -0.15
C CYS A 212 5.72 -4.57 0.81
N PHE A 213 5.54 -4.72 2.12
CA PHE A 213 6.57 -4.31 3.09
C PHE A 213 7.95 -4.91 2.77
N PHE A 214 8.04 -6.23 2.54
CA PHE A 214 9.31 -6.88 2.21
C PHE A 214 9.89 -6.43 0.87
N LEU A 215 9.05 -6.17 -0.15
CA LEU A 215 9.49 -5.64 -1.43
C LEU A 215 10.09 -4.24 -1.28
N PHE A 216 9.37 -3.31 -0.64
CA PHE A 216 9.86 -1.96 -0.38
C PHE A 216 11.13 -1.99 0.48
N ALA A 217 11.19 -2.79 1.55
CA ALA A 217 12.37 -2.94 2.40
C ALA A 217 13.58 -3.54 1.66
N SER A 218 13.36 -4.51 0.78
CA SER A 218 14.42 -5.07 -0.06
C SER A 218 14.91 -4.06 -1.09
N ASN A 219 14.02 -3.22 -1.61
CA ASN A 219 14.37 -2.15 -2.54
C ASN A 219 15.26 -1.08 -1.90
N LEU A 220 15.04 -0.75 -0.62
CA LEU A 220 15.91 0.19 0.12
C LEU A 220 17.38 -0.22 0.06
N TRP A 221 17.69 -1.51 0.16
CA TRP A 221 19.07 -1.99 0.09
C TRP A 221 19.73 -1.70 -1.27
N PHE A 222 18.98 -1.89 -2.36
CA PHE A 222 19.48 -1.60 -3.71
C PHE A 222 19.65 -0.11 -3.94
N ILE A 223 18.66 0.70 -3.53
CA ILE A 223 18.73 2.16 -3.62
C ILE A 223 19.90 2.70 -2.78
N TRP A 224 20.12 2.16 -1.57
CA TRP A 224 21.19 2.60 -0.68
C TRP A 224 22.57 2.47 -1.32
N LYS A 225 22.84 1.39 -2.05
CA LYS A 225 24.10 1.21 -2.78
C LYS A 225 24.30 2.22 -3.92
N GLU A 226 23.21 2.75 -4.47
CA GLU A 226 23.26 3.77 -5.52
C GLU A 226 23.45 5.18 -4.98
N THR A 227 23.16 5.43 -3.69
CA THR A 227 23.34 6.75 -3.07
C THR A 227 24.81 7.17 -3.03
N GLU A 228 25.06 8.47 -3.26
CA GLU A 228 26.41 9.04 -3.23
C GLU A 228 27.11 8.86 -1.88
N TRP A 229 26.35 8.74 -0.78
CA TRP A 229 26.90 8.47 0.55
C TRP A 229 27.63 7.12 0.64
N PHE A 230 27.17 6.11 -0.10
CA PHE A 230 27.83 4.81 -0.17
C PHE A 230 29.02 4.83 -1.14
N LYS A 231 28.85 5.47 -2.31
CA LYS A 231 29.91 5.64 -3.31
C LYS A 231 31.09 6.47 -2.79
N SER A 232 30.82 7.54 -2.04
CA SER A 232 31.84 8.41 -1.40
C SER A 232 32.58 7.72 -0.24
N ARG A 233 31.98 6.70 0.39
CA ARG A 233 32.68 5.83 1.37
C ARG A 233 33.59 4.79 0.70
N GLN A 234 33.34 4.47 -0.56
CA GLN A 234 34.18 3.53 -1.33
C GLN A 234 35.33 4.20 -2.06
N THR A 235 35.30 5.53 -2.27
CA THR A 235 36.52 6.26 -2.62
C THR A 235 37.44 6.26 -1.41
N PRO A 236 38.61 5.58 -1.45
CA PRO A 236 39.64 5.81 -0.46
C PRO A 236 40.01 7.29 -0.52
N ASN A 237 40.33 7.89 0.62
CA ASN A 237 41.06 9.15 0.68
C ASN A 237 42.33 9.04 -0.20
N VAL A 238 42.24 9.43 -1.47
CA VAL A 238 43.40 9.87 -2.24
C VAL A 238 43.52 11.37 -2.02
N ALA A 239 43.77 11.74 -0.76
CA ALA A 239 44.27 13.05 -0.41
C ALA A 239 45.65 12.84 0.23
N SER A 240 46.63 13.59 -0.29
CA SER A 240 48.01 13.75 0.18
C SER A 240 49.05 12.69 -0.21
N GLY A 241 49.33 12.59 -1.51
CA GLY A 241 50.63 12.13 -2.02
C GLY A 241 51.30 13.28 -2.76
N GLN A 242 52.30 13.89 -2.14
CA GLN A 242 53.15 14.94 -2.70
C GLN A 242 53.72 14.56 -4.07
N THR A 243 53.63 15.46 -5.05
CA THR A 243 54.71 15.73 -6.01
C THR A 243 54.55 17.15 -6.54
N ALA A 244 54.93 18.12 -5.71
CA ALA A 244 55.53 19.35 -6.19
C ALA A 244 56.96 18.98 -6.63
N GLY A 245 57.13 18.66 -7.90
CA GLY A 245 58.41 18.31 -8.50
C GLY A 245 58.51 18.95 -9.88
N GLY A 246 58.77 20.26 -9.88
CA GLY A 246 59.08 20.99 -11.10
C GLY A 246 60.40 20.49 -11.70
N TYR A 247 60.38 20.22 -13.00
CA TYR A 247 61.60 20.20 -13.82
C TYR A 247 61.72 21.55 -14.52
N PRO A 248 62.78 22.35 -14.29
CA PRO A 248 63.11 23.42 -15.21
C PRO A 248 63.82 22.85 -16.45
N ALA A 249 63.51 23.45 -17.59
CA ALA A 249 64.09 23.16 -18.88
C ALA A 249 65.62 23.35 -18.90
N ALA A 250 66.28 22.52 -19.69
CA ALA A 250 67.72 22.54 -19.95
C ALA A 250 68.20 23.91 -20.46
N ALA A 251 69.28 24.42 -19.86
CA ALA A 251 70.13 25.47 -20.42
C ALA A 251 71.59 25.03 -20.28
N ASP A 252 72.14 24.50 -21.37
CA ASP A 252 73.58 24.26 -21.55
C ASP A 252 74.26 25.58 -21.92
N VAL A 253 75.01 26.16 -20.98
CA VAL A 253 76.10 27.11 -21.26
C VAL A 253 77.21 26.89 -20.22
N LEU A 254 78.28 26.21 -20.62
CA LEU A 254 79.55 26.16 -19.88
C LEU A 254 80.49 27.26 -20.40
N PRO A 255 81.24 27.97 -19.53
CA PRO A 255 82.42 28.72 -19.92
C PRO A 255 83.70 28.02 -19.47
N ARG A 256 84.63 27.80 -20.41
CA ARG A 256 86.07 28.06 -20.26
C ARG A 256 86.79 27.91 -21.59
#